data_AF-A0AAV2MY00-F1
#
_entry.id   AF-A0AAV2MY00-F1
#
_cell.length_a   1.000
_cell.length_b   1.000
_cell.length_c   1.000
_cell.angle_alpha   90.00
_cell.angle_beta   90.00
_cell.angle_gamma   90.00
#
_symmetry.space_group_name_H-M   'P 1'
#
loop_
_entity.id
_entity.type
_entity.pdbx_description
1 polymer ?
#
loop_
_entity_poly.entity_id
_entity_poly.type
_entity_poly.pdbx_seq_one_letter_code
_entity_poly.pdbx_strand_id
1 'polypeptide(L)'
;MNTLTLREKTVVEVLVGEEILNLNIPIFKRFIHNNIIIYLYHVKGYERMIKRTNNIVQLQNKEFLSLTHMIVNTAVSNKQLCVFLGLKLHCTGESLSRDIEISITSNSIFSIVEQTHSCVAVFPELLFKKFFITPHPNDRRKFCCFPLVNSLETD
;
A
#
# COMPACT_ATOMS: atom_id res chain seq x y z
N MET A 1 18.18 -12.38 -3.37
CA MET A 1 18.28 -10.95 -3.05
C MET A 1 17.60 -10.20 -4.18
N ASN A 2 16.65 -9.32 -3.87
CA ASN A 2 16.02 -8.47 -4.89
C ASN A 2 16.67 -7.09 -4.84
N THR A 3 17.05 -6.59 -6.01
CA THR A 3 17.52 -5.22 -6.21
C THR A 3 16.39 -4.34 -6.71
N LEU A 4 16.41 -3.05 -6.37
CA LEU A 4 15.46 -2.08 -6.93
C LEU A 4 15.74 -1.89 -8.43
N THR A 5 14.67 -1.72 -9.20
CA THR A 5 14.78 -1.19 -10.56
C THR A 5 15.29 0.26 -10.51
N LEU A 6 15.84 0.75 -11.63
CA LEU A 6 16.32 2.13 -11.74
C LEU A 6 15.23 3.14 -11.32
N ARG A 7 13.99 2.91 -11.77
CA ARG A 7 12.86 3.77 -11.45
C ARG A 7 12.57 3.82 -9.95
N GLU A 8 12.54 2.66 -9.31
CA GLU A 8 12.28 2.58 -7.87
C GLU A 8 13.40 3.24 -7.06
N LYS A 9 14.66 3.02 -7.47
CA LYS A 9 15.81 3.68 -6.87
C LYS A 9 15.67 5.20 -6.93
N THR A 10 15.40 5.75 -8.10
CA THR A 10 15.23 7.21 -8.28
C THR A 10 14.12 7.76 -7.40
N VAL A 11 12.98 7.07 -7.29
CA VAL A 11 11.86 7.53 -6.45
C VAL A 11 12.24 7.57 -4.96
N VAL A 12 13.06 6.62 -4.49
CA VAL A 12 13.54 6.60 -3.11
C VAL A 12 14.56 7.71 -2.85
N GLU A 13 15.53 7.88 -3.75
CA GLU A 13 16.56 8.92 -3.62
C GLU A 13 15.96 10.32 -3.64
N VAL A 14 14.93 10.56 -4.47
CA VAL A 14 14.17 11.82 -4.47
C VAL A 14 13.45 12.06 -3.15
N LEU A 15 12.84 11.03 -2.55
CA LEU A 15 12.16 11.15 -1.26
C LEU A 15 13.13 11.49 -0.13
N VAL A 16 14.29 10.82 -0.11
CA VAL A 16 15.28 10.95 0.96
C VAL A 16 16.13 12.23 0.77
N GLY A 17 16.33 12.66 -0.48
CA GLY A 17 17.17 13.81 -0.83
C GLY A 17 18.66 13.48 -0.92
N GLU A 18 19.04 12.20 -0.93
CA GLU A 18 20.41 11.73 -1.07
C GLU A 18 20.46 10.35 -1.75
N GLU A 19 21.65 9.96 -2.19
CA GLU A 19 21.89 8.63 -2.76
C GLU A 19 21.80 7.53 -1.68
N ILE A 20 21.43 6.31 -2.11
CA ILE A 20 21.36 5.15 -1.23
C ILE A 20 22.45 4.12 -1.56
N LEU A 21 23.22 3.73 -0.53
CA LEU A 21 24.48 2.99 -0.71
C LEU A 21 24.29 1.48 -0.98
N ASN A 22 23.18 0.88 -0.53
CA ASN A 22 23.06 -0.57 -0.54
C ASN A 22 21.64 -1.05 -0.91
N LEU A 23 21.44 -1.58 -2.12
CA LEU A 23 20.10 -1.95 -2.62
C LEU A 23 19.72 -3.41 -2.35
N ASN A 24 20.34 -4.05 -1.35
CA ASN A 24 19.89 -5.36 -0.91
C ASN A 24 18.63 -5.19 -0.07
N ILE A 25 17.47 -5.35 -0.70
CA ILE A 25 16.18 -5.16 -0.04
C ILE A 25 15.85 -6.45 0.72
N PRO A 26 15.86 -6.44 2.07
CA PRO A 26 15.23 -7.51 2.82
C PRO A 26 13.74 -7.53 2.49
N ILE A 27 13.27 -8.63 1.91
CA ILE A 27 11.84 -8.81 1.62
C ILE A 27 11.15 -9.27 2.89
N PHE A 28 10.45 -8.36 3.56
CA PHE A 28 9.64 -8.69 4.72
C PHE A 28 8.28 -9.24 4.29
N LYS A 29 7.80 -10.28 4.99
CA LYS A 29 6.46 -10.85 4.74
C LYS A 29 5.36 -10.02 5.41
N ARG A 30 5.66 -9.53 6.62
CA ARG A 30 4.77 -8.77 7.50
C ARG A 30 5.58 -7.66 8.17
N PHE A 31 4.94 -6.54 8.40
CA PHE A 31 5.49 -5.42 9.15
C PHE A 31 4.40 -4.77 10.02
N ILE A 32 4.80 -4.20 11.15
CA ILE A 32 3.89 -3.51 12.07
C ILE A 32 4.47 -2.13 12.36
N HIS A 33 3.70 -1.07 12.10
CA HIS A 33 4.03 0.28 12.50
C HIS A 33 2.77 1.00 12.98
N ASN A 34 2.85 1.64 14.14
CA ASN A 34 1.71 2.33 14.78
C ASN A 34 0.43 1.47 14.82
N ASN A 35 0.56 0.20 15.19
CA ASN A 35 -0.52 -0.81 15.20
C ASN A 35 -1.15 -1.10 13.82
N ILE A 36 -0.54 -0.67 12.72
CA ILE A 36 -0.92 -1.03 11.35
C ILE A 36 -0.09 -2.25 10.92
N ILE A 37 -0.73 -3.42 10.85
CA ILE A 37 -0.10 -4.67 10.41
C ILE A 37 -0.22 -4.82 8.90
N ILE A 38 0.88 -4.68 8.16
CA ILE A 38 0.95 -4.72 6.70
C ILE A 38 1.59 -6.02 6.24
N TYR A 39 0.98 -6.70 5.26
CA TYR A 39 1.53 -7.89 4.64
C TYR A 39 1.97 -7.55 3.22
N LEU A 40 3.27 -7.64 2.92
CA LEU A 40 3.82 -7.29 1.60
C LEU A 40 3.79 -8.48 0.63
N TYR A 41 3.85 -9.71 1.14
CA TYR A 41 3.77 -10.91 0.31
C TYR A 41 2.86 -11.94 0.93
N HIS A 42 1.87 -12.38 0.14
CA HIS A 42 1.35 -13.75 0.21
C HIS A 42 2.44 -14.65 -0.39
N VAL A 43 3.42 -15.02 0.43
CA VAL A 43 4.51 -15.88 -0.02
C VAL A 43 3.93 -17.21 -0.48
N LYS A 44 4.38 -17.69 -1.65
CA LYS A 44 4.19 -19.07 -2.12
C LYS A 44 4.46 -20.02 -0.93
N GLY A 45 3.41 -20.65 -0.41
CA GLY A 45 3.46 -21.49 0.79
C GLY A 45 2.48 -21.10 1.91
N TYR A 46 1.80 -19.95 1.82
CA TYR A 46 0.72 -19.58 2.76
C TYR A 46 -0.63 -19.43 2.02
N GLU A 47 -1.09 -20.53 1.41
CA GLU A 47 -2.32 -20.55 0.60
C GLU A 47 -3.59 -20.16 1.39
N ARG A 48 -3.57 -20.31 2.71
CA ARG A 48 -4.74 -20.02 3.56
C ARG A 48 -5.13 -18.53 3.62
N MET A 49 -4.23 -17.59 3.28
CA MET A 49 -4.51 -16.15 3.30
C MET A 49 -4.68 -15.50 1.92
N ILE A 50 -4.66 -16.26 0.82
CA ILE A 50 -4.82 -15.74 -0.57
C ILE A 50 -6.16 -15.03 -0.81
N LYS A 51 -7.14 -15.13 0.11
CA LYS A 51 -8.47 -14.54 -0.06
C LYS A 51 -8.48 -13.01 -0.21
N ARG A 52 -7.45 -12.28 0.25
CA ARG A 52 -7.47 -10.80 0.28
C ARG A 52 -6.10 -10.20 0.00
N THR A 53 -6.04 -9.27 -0.94
CA THR A 53 -4.86 -8.43 -1.16
C THR A 53 -4.80 -7.39 -0.02
N ASN A 54 -3.82 -7.55 0.87
CA ASN A 54 -3.71 -6.86 2.17
C ASN A 54 -2.49 -5.93 2.27
N ASN A 55 -1.92 -5.55 1.13
CA ASN A 55 -0.80 -4.61 1.00
C ASN A 55 -1.28 -3.19 0.67
N ILE A 56 -2.58 -2.90 0.76
CA ILE A 56 -3.13 -1.58 0.46
C ILE A 56 -3.19 -0.73 1.72
N VAL A 57 -2.72 0.50 1.59
CA VAL A 57 -2.74 1.51 2.65
C VAL A 57 -3.30 2.82 2.12
N GLN A 58 -3.96 3.57 3.00
CA GLN A 58 -4.26 4.96 2.79
C GLN A 58 -3.22 5.79 3.53
N LEU A 59 -2.75 6.84 2.86
CA LEU A 59 -1.87 7.85 3.41
C LEU A 59 -2.66 8.94 4.14
N GLN A 60 -1.99 9.74 4.97
CA GLN A 60 -2.61 10.88 5.66
C GLN A 60 -3.23 11.90 4.68
N ASN A 61 -2.70 12.04 3.47
CA ASN A 61 -3.25 12.90 2.41
C ASN A 61 -4.47 12.27 1.67
N LYS A 62 -5.02 11.16 2.19
CA LYS A 62 -6.12 10.36 1.63
C LYS A 62 -5.81 9.60 0.35
N GLU A 63 -4.58 9.66 -0.16
CA GLU A 63 -4.16 8.85 -1.31
C GLU A 63 -4.00 7.38 -0.92
N PHE A 64 -4.19 6.50 -1.88
CA PHE A 64 -4.08 5.05 -1.69
C PHE A 64 -2.82 4.52 -2.36
N LEU A 65 -2.11 3.63 -1.68
CA LEU A 65 -0.94 2.93 -2.20
C LEU A 65 -1.09 1.43 -2.06
N SER A 66 -0.72 0.70 -3.11
CA SER A 66 -0.42 -0.73 -3.05
C SER A 66 1.06 -0.92 -2.77
N LEU A 67 1.41 -1.29 -1.54
CA LEU A 67 2.79 -1.49 -1.13
C LEU A 67 3.39 -2.74 -1.77
N THR A 68 4.62 -2.64 -2.22
CA THR A 68 5.35 -3.73 -2.89
C THR A 68 6.61 -4.11 -2.14
N HIS A 69 7.30 -3.11 -1.57
CA HIS A 69 8.57 -3.30 -0.88
C HIS A 69 8.64 -2.40 0.35
N MET A 70 9.38 -2.87 1.36
CA MET A 70 9.90 -2.05 2.44
C MET A 70 11.41 -2.08 2.33
N ILE A 71 12.01 -0.90 2.33
CA ILE A 71 13.44 -0.70 2.21
C ILE A 71 13.93 -0.27 3.59
N VAL A 72 14.80 -1.07 4.18
CA VAL A 72 15.59 -0.67 5.35
C VAL A 72 17.03 -0.54 4.88
N ASN A 73 17.57 0.66 4.90
CA ASN A 73 18.88 0.95 4.35
C ASN A 73 19.63 2.01 5.16
N THR A 74 20.89 2.24 4.80
CA THR A 74 21.71 3.32 5.33
C THR A 74 21.95 4.34 4.22
N ALA A 75 21.63 5.60 4.50
CA ALA A 75 21.92 6.73 3.64
C ALA A 75 23.44 7.01 3.58
N VAL A 76 23.89 7.83 2.61
CA VAL A 76 25.31 8.26 2.54
C VAL A 76 25.72 8.97 3.83
N SER A 77 24.79 9.67 4.48
CA SER A 77 25.00 10.32 5.78
C SER A 77 25.13 9.34 6.98
N ASN A 78 25.19 8.03 6.76
CA ASN A 78 25.12 6.98 7.80
C ASN A 78 23.81 6.92 8.61
N LYS A 79 22.74 7.57 8.14
CA LYS A 79 21.43 7.49 8.77
C LYS A 79 20.70 6.21 8.36
N GLN A 80 20.11 5.50 9.32
CA GLN A 80 19.22 4.38 9.01
C GLN A 80 17.87 4.93 8.49
N LEU A 81 17.42 4.37 7.37
CA LEU A 81 16.21 4.76 6.65
C LEU A 81 15.26 3.57 6.58
N CYS A 82 13.98 3.83 6.80
CA CYS A 82 12.88 2.91 6.52
C CYS A 82 11.93 3.60 5.54
N VAL A 83 11.75 3.03 4.36
CA VAL A 83 10.94 3.61 3.29
C VAL A 83 10.03 2.52 2.72
N PHE A 84 8.77 2.85 2.52
CA PHE A 84 7.82 2.02 1.80
C PHE A 84 7.76 2.41 0.33
N LEU A 85 7.77 1.42 -0.55
CA LEU A 85 7.61 1.62 -1.97
C LEU A 85 6.37 0.90 -2.48
N GLY A 86 5.59 1.58 -3.31
CA GLY A 86 4.34 1.04 -3.82
C GLY A 86 3.86 1.73 -5.09
N LEU A 87 2.73 1.24 -5.57
CA LEU A 87 2.03 1.80 -6.72
C LEU A 87 0.84 2.63 -6.24
N LYS A 88 0.70 3.83 -6.79
CA LYS A 88 -0.43 4.71 -6.48
C LYS A 88 -1.72 4.09 -7.02
N LEU A 89 -2.78 4.16 -6.23
CA LEU A 89 -4.13 3.80 -6.65
C LEU A 89 -4.93 5.09 -6.86
N HIS A 90 -5.59 5.19 -8.01
CA HIS A 90 -6.41 6.33 -8.36
C HIS A 90 -7.86 6.10 -7.92
N CYS A 91 -8.41 7.00 -7.12
CA CYS A 91 -9.84 6.97 -6.76
C CYS A 91 -10.68 7.38 -7.97
N THR A 92 -11.55 6.48 -8.41
CA THR A 92 -12.44 6.72 -9.57
C THR A 92 -13.61 7.67 -9.27
N GLY A 93 -13.93 7.87 -7.99
CA GLY A 93 -15.11 8.64 -7.57
C GLY A 93 -16.45 7.90 -7.74
N GLU A 94 -16.41 6.64 -8.19
CA GLU A 94 -17.58 5.78 -8.36
C GLU A 94 -18.13 5.29 -7.02
N SER A 95 -19.44 5.03 -6.98
CA SER A 95 -20.16 4.46 -5.84
C SER A 95 -20.81 3.14 -6.26
N LEU A 96 -20.66 2.05 -5.49
CA LEU A 96 -21.32 0.76 -5.83
C LEU A 96 -22.83 0.80 -5.59
N SER A 97 -23.29 1.58 -4.60
CA SER A 97 -24.71 1.80 -4.35
C SER A 97 -24.97 3.26 -4.02
N ARG A 98 -25.99 3.82 -4.65
CA ARG A 98 -26.61 5.08 -4.27
C ARG A 98 -28.09 4.78 -4.06
N ASP A 99 -28.52 4.79 -2.81
CA ASP A 99 -29.94 4.80 -2.52
C ASP A 99 -30.39 6.26 -2.44
N ILE A 100 -31.06 6.72 -3.50
CA ILE A 100 -31.47 8.12 -3.66
C ILE A 100 -32.57 8.47 -2.66
N GLU A 101 -33.39 7.49 -2.23
CA GLU A 101 -34.51 7.71 -1.32
C GLU A 101 -34.07 7.96 0.13
N ILE A 102 -32.95 7.36 0.55
CA ILE A 102 -32.45 7.43 1.93
C ILE A 102 -31.19 8.32 2.04
N SER A 103 -30.71 8.91 0.94
CA SER A 103 -29.50 9.74 0.87
C SER A 103 -28.22 9.07 1.41
N ILE A 104 -28.18 7.75 1.46
CA ILE A 104 -27.00 7.00 1.89
C ILE A 104 -26.15 6.73 0.66
N THR A 105 -25.02 7.43 0.57
CA THR A 105 -23.96 7.09 -0.38
C THR A 105 -22.90 6.24 0.30
N SER A 106 -22.56 5.13 -0.31
CA SER A 106 -21.56 4.19 0.17
C SER A 106 -20.11 4.72 0.23
N ASN A 107 -19.89 5.96 -0.23
CA ASN A 107 -18.59 6.64 -0.27
C ASN A 107 -17.97 6.88 1.11
N SER A 108 -18.74 6.78 2.19
CA SER A 108 -18.23 6.84 3.57
C SER A 108 -17.59 5.52 4.03
N ILE A 109 -17.82 4.41 3.31
CA ILE A 109 -17.47 3.06 3.76
C ILE A 109 -16.45 2.39 2.83
N PHE A 110 -16.43 2.70 1.54
CA PHE A 110 -15.45 2.17 0.60
C PHE A 110 -15.09 3.17 -0.51
N SER A 111 -13.99 2.90 -1.21
CA SER A 111 -13.57 3.66 -2.40
C SER A 111 -13.31 2.72 -3.56
N ILE A 112 -13.79 3.05 -4.76
CA ILE A 112 -13.41 2.31 -5.97
C ILE A 112 -12.10 2.90 -6.50
N VAL A 113 -11.08 2.07 -6.62
CA VAL A 113 -9.75 2.47 -7.04
C VAL A 113 -9.27 1.68 -8.25
N GLU A 114 -8.40 2.29 -9.03
CA GLU A 114 -7.69 1.66 -10.14
C GLU A 114 -6.18 1.70 -9.87
N GLN A 115 -5.49 0.59 -10.15
CA GLN A 115 -4.04 0.53 -10.00
C GLN A 115 -3.37 1.34 -11.10
N THR A 116 -2.58 2.34 -10.72
CA THR A 116 -1.78 3.09 -11.68
C THR A 116 -0.40 2.48 -11.84
N HIS A 117 0.31 2.87 -12.90
CA HIS A 117 1.73 2.57 -13.06
C HIS A 117 2.62 3.54 -12.28
N SER A 118 2.08 4.45 -11.46
CA SER A 118 2.87 5.46 -10.74
C SER A 118 3.53 4.84 -9.51
N CYS A 119 4.85 4.66 -9.56
CA CYS A 119 5.67 4.24 -8.43
C CYS A 119 5.88 5.42 -7.47
N VAL A 120 5.65 5.22 -6.19
CA VAL A 120 5.80 6.22 -5.14
C VAL A 120 6.51 5.60 -3.94
N ALA A 121 7.39 6.36 -3.32
CA ALA A 121 8.00 6.04 -2.04
C ALA A 121 7.43 6.96 -0.95
N VAL A 122 7.22 6.41 0.24
CA VAL A 122 6.73 7.15 1.42
C VAL A 122 7.43 6.68 2.68
N PHE A 123 7.53 7.57 3.66
CA PHE A 123 7.94 7.18 5.00
C PHE A 123 6.80 6.49 5.76
N PRO A 124 7.10 5.56 6.69
CA PRO A 124 6.11 4.85 7.50
C PRO A 124 5.11 5.77 8.22
N GLU A 125 5.54 6.97 8.62
CA GLU A 125 4.74 7.93 9.38
C GLU A 125 3.56 8.48 8.57
N LEU A 126 3.64 8.44 7.23
CA LEU A 126 2.55 8.87 6.36
C LEU A 126 1.44 7.81 6.25
N LEU A 127 1.65 6.60 6.75
CA LEU A 127 0.66 5.54 6.73
C LEU A 127 -0.45 5.85 7.74
N PHE A 128 -1.68 5.94 7.25
CA PHE A 128 -2.84 6.27 8.09
C PHE A 128 -3.65 5.04 8.44
N LYS A 129 -4.03 4.23 7.43
CA LYS A 129 -4.92 3.10 7.64
C LYS A 129 -4.71 2.01 6.60
N LYS A 130 -4.93 0.75 7.00
CA LYS A 130 -4.90 -0.40 6.10
C LYS A 130 -6.25 -0.64 5.44
N PHE A 131 -6.20 -1.06 4.19
CA PHE A 131 -7.36 -1.43 3.40
C PHE A 131 -7.16 -2.84 2.83
N PHE A 132 -8.27 -3.53 2.60
CA PHE A 132 -8.30 -4.70 1.74
C PHE A 132 -9.05 -4.36 0.47
N ILE A 133 -8.68 -5.02 -0.62
CA ILE A 133 -9.35 -4.87 -1.91
C ILE A 133 -10.07 -6.14 -2.33
N THR A 134 -11.21 -5.96 -2.99
CA THR A 134 -11.89 -7.00 -3.77
C THR A 134 -12.03 -6.53 -5.21
N PRO A 135 -11.98 -7.43 -6.21
CA PRO A 135 -12.24 -7.07 -7.60
C PRO A 135 -13.60 -6.40 -7.76
N HIS A 136 -13.69 -5.38 -8.63
CA HIS A 136 -14.98 -4.78 -8.97
C HIS A 136 -15.80 -5.75 -9.84
N PRO A 137 -17.11 -5.94 -9.57
CA PRO A 137 -17.93 -6.98 -10.22
C PRO A 137 -18.00 -6.82 -11.75
N ASN A 138 -17.99 -5.58 -12.23
CA ASN A 138 -18.20 -5.26 -13.65
C ASN A 138 -16.93 -4.81 -14.38
N ASP A 139 -15.78 -4.69 -13.68
CA ASP A 139 -14.53 -4.22 -14.29
C ASP A 139 -13.32 -4.83 -13.59
N ARG A 140 -12.54 -5.64 -14.31
CA ARG A 140 -11.36 -6.32 -13.76
C ARG A 140 -10.18 -5.39 -13.49
N ARG A 141 -10.20 -4.16 -13.97
CA ARG A 141 -9.15 -3.15 -13.73
C ARG A 141 -9.38 -2.37 -12.44
N LYS A 142 -10.61 -2.40 -11.93
CA LYS A 142 -11.02 -1.66 -10.74
C LYS A 142 -11.14 -2.59 -9.53
N PHE A 143 -10.93 -1.98 -8.37
CA PHE A 143 -10.99 -2.65 -7.08
C PHE A 143 -11.84 -1.84 -6.11
N CYS A 144 -12.58 -2.54 -5.26
CA CYS A 144 -13.29 -1.92 -4.15
C CYS A 144 -12.38 -1.98 -2.92
N CYS A 145 -11.91 -0.82 -2.45
CA CYS A 145 -11.12 -0.65 -1.23
C CYS A 145 -12.03 -0.49 -0.02
N PHE A 146 -11.89 -1.40 0.94
CA PHE A 146 -12.60 -1.34 2.22
C PHE A 146 -11.61 -1.15 3.37
N PRO A 147 -11.89 -0.24 4.32
CA PRO A 147 -11.04 -0.05 5.48
C PRO A 147 -11.09 -1.30 6.36
N LEU A 148 -9.93 -1.78 6.80
CA LEU A 148 -9.89 -2.75 7.89
C LEU A 148 -10.26 -2.03 9.20
N VAL A 149 -11.34 -2.49 9.83
CA VAL A 149 -11.89 -1.91 11.07
C VAL A 149 -11.02 -2.27 12.27
N ASN A 150 -10.39 -3.45 12.25
CA ASN A 150 -9.36 -3.86 13.19
C ASN A 150 -8.03 -3.99 12.45
N SER A 151 -7.04 -3.17 12.84
CA SER A 151 -5.67 -3.31 12.36
C SER A 151 -4.88 -4.38 13.12
N LEU A 152 -5.41 -4.84 14.26
CA LEU A 152 -5.00 -6.04 15.00
C LEU A 152 -5.64 -7.27 14.35
N GLU A 153 -4.93 -7.86 13.38
CA GLU A 153 -5.12 -9.27 13.05
C GLU A 153 -4.47 -10.08 14.18
N THR A 154 -5.28 -10.65 15.07
CA THR A 154 -4.88 -11.75 15.95
C THR A 154 -4.68 -12.98 15.07
N ASP A 155 -3.45 -13.51 15.06
CA ASP A 155 -3.13 -14.79 14.41
C ASP A 155 -3.93 -15.95 15.01
#